data_AF-A0A4P6PGR2-F1
#
_entry.id   AF-A0A4P6PGR2-F1
#
_cell.length_a   1.000
_cell.length_b   1.000
_cell.length_c   1.000
_cell.angle_alpha   90.00
_cell.angle_beta   90.00
_cell.angle_gamma   90.00
#
_symmetry.space_group_name_H-M   'P 1'
#
loop_
_entity.id
_entity.type
_entity.pdbx_description
1 polymer ?
#
loop_
_entity_poly.entity_id
_entity_poly.type
_entity_poly.pdbx_seq_one_letter_code
_entity_poly.pdbx_strand_id
1 'polypeptide(L)'
;MWFPCYHEGHGFGVHGDKLSCHACGRNARASGQDTDAKGMAPAATIYSYGWESDLYEMSSIAANAPGQSTKIYVSNHSYGLLEPEGYFGAYMTDVDDLDGLVYGNEYYLPFVAAGNDQDLSVTGYDTIAYYGVAKNVMTVGAVEDAVSGEAREIANAAMTDFSSWGPVDDGRIKPDIVANGYELKSTSSASDTGYLQWGWSGTSMATPNASGSAALLVELYKELFSGGAMRASTLKGLIIHTADDLGNPGPDYKFGWGLMNTKAAADLIHDVALGNVLRMQEGTLSEANPSDTYSIYSTGAEALKVTLCWTDPAANENYDTLPDLVHDLDLRVKGANGTTYPYKLNRDIPENNASQGENNVDNVEQVYIEFPDAGSYAVTVDFDGLLPGESQNYSLLISGIPSDSDTDSIPDFWEMQYFGSTTGALASQDSDGDGADNLTEYISGFDPTDPASVFAITTQEAGPNGGAPFVITWDAVEGRIYNVKRSHDLLYDPFAENETLSGDLPYPADSFTDLVERVTSPVFYQVEVRLAD
;
A
#
# COMPACT_ATOMS: atom_id res chain seq x y z
N MET A 1 -2.35 -15.02 18.33
CA MET A 1 -1.71 -15.70 17.18
C MET A 1 -1.98 -17.19 17.26
N TRP A 2 -2.32 -17.78 16.12
CA TRP A 2 -2.61 -19.20 15.93
C TRP A 2 -1.40 -19.92 15.32
N PHE A 3 -1.10 -21.13 15.78
CA PHE A 3 0.04 -21.94 15.30
C PHE A 3 -0.31 -23.43 15.29
N PRO A 4 -0.14 -24.11 14.14
CA PRO A 4 -0.34 -25.53 13.98
C PRO A 4 0.98 -26.28 14.21
N CYS A 5 0.90 -27.47 14.81
CA CYS A 5 2.07 -28.27 15.15
C CYS A 5 2.06 -29.63 14.40
N TYR A 6 3.21 -30.04 13.87
CA TYR A 6 3.45 -31.40 13.37
C TYR A 6 3.54 -32.39 14.55
N HIS A 7 2.88 -33.53 14.45
CA HIS A 7 2.94 -34.61 15.44
C HIS A 7 3.48 -35.89 14.78
N GLU A 8 4.76 -36.22 14.99
CA GLU A 8 5.19 -37.61 14.86
C GLU A 8 4.73 -38.36 16.11
N GLY A 9 3.59 -39.05 16.01
CA GLY A 9 3.31 -40.23 16.82
C GLY A 9 2.76 -40.01 18.24
N HIS A 10 1.47 -40.36 18.36
CA HIS A 10 0.81 -40.94 19.54
C HIS A 10 0.60 -40.08 20.79
N GLY A 11 -0.65 -39.64 21.00
CA GLY A 11 -1.28 -39.65 22.32
C GLY A 11 -2.23 -38.50 22.63
N PHE A 12 -3.53 -38.81 22.78
CA PHE A 12 -4.57 -37.96 23.35
C PHE A 12 -4.21 -37.39 24.73
N GLY A 13 -4.60 -36.14 25.01
CA GLY A 13 -4.61 -35.61 26.37
C GLY A 13 -5.17 -34.19 26.50
N VAL A 14 -6.38 -34.08 27.04
CA VAL A 14 -7.01 -32.83 27.48
C VAL A 14 -6.36 -32.38 28.81
N HIS A 15 -6.12 -31.07 28.96
CA HIS A 15 -5.58 -30.31 30.11
C HIS A 15 -4.10 -29.89 30.03
N GLY A 16 -3.91 -28.56 30.07
CA GLY A 16 -2.86 -27.88 30.84
C GLY A 16 -1.43 -28.07 30.35
N ASP A 17 -0.86 -27.01 29.77
CA ASP A 17 0.58 -26.71 29.76
C ASP A 17 1.52 -27.71 29.08
N LYS A 18 1.05 -28.54 28.13
CA LYS A 18 1.93 -29.46 27.40
C LYS A 18 1.56 -29.57 25.93
N LEU A 19 2.01 -28.61 25.10
CA LEU A 19 1.99 -28.73 23.64
C LEU A 19 3.35 -28.30 23.06
N SER A 20 4.10 -29.30 22.60
CA SER A 20 5.43 -29.18 22.03
C SER A 20 5.36 -28.70 20.57
N CYS A 21 5.29 -27.38 20.32
CA CYS A 21 5.15 -26.86 18.96
C CYS A 21 6.50 -26.57 18.31
N HIS A 22 6.93 -27.38 17.34
CA HIS A 22 8.11 -27.11 16.52
C HIS A 22 7.98 -25.75 15.81
N ALA A 23 8.92 -24.84 16.05
CA ALA A 23 9.12 -23.50 15.45
C ALA A 23 7.96 -22.47 15.44
N CYS A 24 6.72 -22.89 15.14
CA CYS A 24 5.62 -22.02 14.74
C CYS A 24 5.27 -20.99 15.83
N GLY A 25 4.81 -21.38 17.02
CA GLY A 25 4.47 -20.40 18.08
C GLY A 25 5.64 -19.81 18.86
N ARG A 26 6.84 -20.30 18.58
CA ARG A 26 8.01 -20.15 19.45
C ARG A 26 8.84 -18.93 19.09
N ASN A 27 8.95 -18.59 17.80
CA ASN A 27 9.57 -17.35 17.33
C ASN A 27 8.70 -16.10 17.51
N ALA A 28 7.38 -16.25 17.59
CA ALA A 28 6.53 -15.08 17.80
C ALA A 28 6.48 -14.65 19.27
N ARG A 29 6.54 -15.59 20.23
CA ARG A 29 6.30 -15.31 21.66
C ARG A 29 7.32 -15.91 22.62
N ALA A 30 8.51 -16.34 22.17
CA ALA A 30 9.52 -16.84 23.11
C ALA A 30 9.73 -15.82 24.23
N SER A 31 9.47 -16.25 25.47
CA SER A 31 9.33 -15.38 26.65
C SER A 31 10.64 -14.69 27.07
N GLY A 32 11.75 -15.02 26.41
CA GLY A 32 13.05 -14.41 26.64
C GLY A 32 13.82 -14.98 27.83
N GLN A 33 13.61 -16.25 28.17
CA GLN A 33 14.49 -16.96 29.12
C GLN A 33 15.95 -16.94 28.63
N ASP A 34 16.13 -17.10 27.32
CA ASP A 34 17.32 -16.68 26.59
C ASP A 34 17.03 -15.30 25.96
N THR A 35 17.80 -14.28 26.34
CA THR A 35 17.61 -12.91 25.85
C THR A 35 17.89 -12.77 24.35
N ASP A 36 18.66 -13.70 23.79
CA ASP A 36 19.11 -13.68 22.41
C ASP A 36 18.14 -14.43 21.48
N ALA A 37 17.03 -14.96 22.03
CA ALA A 37 16.01 -15.69 21.29
C ALA A 37 14.60 -15.32 21.78
N LYS A 38 14.38 -14.02 22.03
CA LYS A 38 13.05 -13.45 22.27
C LYS A 38 12.25 -13.47 20.98
N GLY A 39 10.96 -13.80 21.10
CA GLY A 39 10.08 -13.67 19.96
C GLY A 39 9.72 -12.22 19.68
N MET A 40 9.20 -11.94 18.47
CA MET A 40 8.85 -10.57 18.06
C MET A 40 7.78 -9.94 18.96
N ALA A 41 6.78 -10.70 19.39
CA ALA A 41 5.73 -10.28 20.33
C ALA A 41 5.71 -11.18 21.59
N PRO A 42 6.68 -11.03 22.51
CA PRO A 42 6.88 -11.93 23.64
C PRO A 42 5.75 -11.87 24.68
N ALA A 43 4.97 -10.79 24.69
CA ALA A 43 3.82 -10.61 25.59
C ALA A 43 2.50 -11.15 25.02
N ALA A 44 2.43 -11.49 23.73
CA ALA A 44 1.19 -11.89 23.08
C ALA A 44 0.61 -13.20 23.64
N THR A 45 -0.71 -13.38 23.60
CA THR A 45 -1.33 -14.68 23.91
C THR A 45 -1.35 -15.57 22.67
N ILE A 46 -0.95 -16.84 22.85
CA ILE A 46 -0.98 -17.86 21.80
C ILE A 46 -2.13 -18.84 22.06
N TYR A 47 -2.90 -19.09 21.01
CA TYR A 47 -3.81 -20.23 20.91
C TYR A 47 -3.16 -21.22 19.93
N SER A 48 -2.94 -22.47 20.34
CA SER A 48 -2.26 -23.47 19.50
C SER A 48 -3.19 -24.62 19.22
N TYR A 49 -3.18 -25.09 17.98
CA TYR A 49 -4.09 -26.10 17.47
C TYR A 49 -3.33 -27.17 16.68
N GLY A 50 -4.02 -28.26 16.37
CA GLY A 50 -3.50 -29.28 15.45
C GLY A 50 -3.61 -28.83 14.00
N TRP A 51 -3.20 -29.69 13.07
CA TRP A 51 -3.36 -29.43 11.63
C TRP A 51 -4.58 -30.17 11.02
N GLU A 52 -5.17 -31.12 11.74
CA GLU A 52 -6.20 -32.04 11.21
C GLU A 52 -7.57 -31.38 10.94
N SER A 53 -7.81 -30.14 11.38
CA SER A 53 -9.10 -29.45 11.25
C SER A 53 -8.94 -27.93 11.10
N ASP A 54 -7.91 -27.50 10.38
CA ASP A 54 -7.46 -26.11 10.34
C ASP A 54 -8.59 -25.11 10.02
N LEU A 55 -9.27 -25.25 8.87
CA LEU A 55 -10.36 -24.36 8.46
C LEU A 55 -11.49 -24.26 9.50
N TYR A 56 -11.83 -25.38 10.15
CA TYR A 56 -12.83 -25.39 11.22
C TYR A 56 -12.34 -24.63 12.45
N GLU A 57 -11.08 -24.81 12.83
CA GLU A 57 -10.47 -24.13 13.97
C GLU A 57 -10.35 -22.62 13.70
N MET A 58 -9.82 -22.23 12.54
CA MET A 58 -9.74 -20.83 12.07
C MET A 58 -11.12 -20.15 12.14
N SER A 59 -12.14 -20.74 11.51
CA SER A 59 -13.49 -20.15 11.45
C SER A 59 -14.13 -19.99 12.84
N SER A 60 -13.74 -20.82 13.81
CA SER A 60 -14.26 -20.73 15.18
C SER A 60 -13.70 -19.54 15.96
N ILE A 61 -12.50 -19.05 15.64
CA ILE A 61 -11.78 -18.00 16.39
C ILE A 61 -11.37 -16.76 15.58
N ALA A 62 -11.55 -16.76 14.27
CA ALA A 62 -11.27 -15.60 13.42
C ALA A 62 -12.15 -14.40 13.80
N ALA A 63 -11.56 -13.21 13.77
CA ALA A 63 -12.26 -11.96 14.01
C ALA A 63 -12.99 -11.49 12.74
N ASN A 64 -14.29 -11.25 12.87
CA ASN A 64 -15.12 -10.71 11.79
C ASN A 64 -15.63 -9.29 12.11
N ALA A 65 -15.26 -8.75 13.26
CA ALA A 65 -15.61 -7.40 13.68
C ALA A 65 -14.49 -6.80 14.56
N PRO A 66 -14.40 -5.47 14.65
CA PRO A 66 -13.41 -4.83 15.51
C PRO A 66 -13.72 -5.07 16.99
N GLY A 67 -12.68 -5.07 17.83
CA GLY A 67 -12.81 -5.16 19.30
C GLY A 67 -13.23 -6.52 19.89
N GLN A 68 -13.24 -7.61 19.11
CA GLN A 68 -13.61 -8.96 19.57
C GLN A 68 -12.51 -9.59 20.44
N SER A 69 -12.59 -9.39 21.75
CA SER A 69 -11.59 -9.86 22.73
C SER A 69 -11.35 -11.37 22.81
N THR A 70 -12.27 -12.21 22.31
CA THR A 70 -12.16 -13.68 22.31
C THR A 70 -11.73 -14.24 20.94
N LYS A 71 -11.49 -13.36 19.97
CA LYS A 71 -11.13 -13.70 18.60
C LYS A 71 -9.68 -13.32 18.31
N ILE A 72 -9.14 -13.86 17.24
CA ILE A 72 -7.79 -13.55 16.76
C ILE A 72 -7.85 -12.76 15.46
N TYR A 73 -6.94 -11.80 15.33
CA TYR A 73 -6.77 -10.95 14.16
C TYR A 73 -5.64 -11.45 13.24
N VAL A 74 -4.73 -12.27 13.78
CA VAL A 74 -3.57 -12.82 13.08
C VAL A 74 -3.38 -14.29 13.44
N SER A 75 -3.11 -15.12 12.43
CA SER A 75 -2.69 -16.51 12.55
C SER A 75 -1.42 -16.79 11.76
N ASN A 76 -0.77 -17.92 12.02
CA ASN A 76 0.44 -18.36 11.34
C ASN A 76 0.34 -19.84 10.95
N HIS A 77 0.49 -20.14 9.68
CA HIS A 77 0.37 -21.44 9.05
C HIS A 77 1.72 -21.81 8.40
N SER A 78 2.63 -22.37 9.20
CA SER A 78 4.01 -22.71 8.77
C SER A 78 4.13 -24.15 8.25
N TYR A 79 3.18 -24.57 7.42
CA TYR A 79 3.17 -25.84 6.71
C TYR A 79 2.69 -25.64 5.29
N GLY A 80 2.87 -26.68 4.47
CA GLY A 80 2.28 -26.81 3.14
C GLY A 80 2.16 -28.28 2.80
N LEU A 81 1.55 -28.57 1.66
CA LEU A 81 1.59 -29.89 1.05
C LEU A 81 2.75 -29.93 0.06
N LEU A 82 3.48 -31.03 0.07
CA LEU A 82 4.44 -31.32 -0.99
C LEU A 82 3.63 -31.77 -2.21
N GLU A 83 3.52 -30.88 -3.19
CA GLU A 83 2.77 -31.12 -4.40
C GLU A 83 3.66 -31.63 -5.55
N PRO A 84 3.14 -32.47 -6.45
CA PRO A 84 3.83 -32.75 -7.71
C PRO A 84 3.99 -31.47 -8.54
N GLU A 85 5.04 -31.40 -9.38
CA GLU A 85 5.41 -30.19 -10.16
C GLU A 85 4.24 -29.52 -10.91
N GLY A 86 3.25 -30.27 -11.39
CA GLY A 86 2.08 -29.72 -12.10
C GLY A 86 0.92 -29.24 -11.21
N TYR A 87 1.11 -29.14 -9.90
CA TYR A 87 0.13 -28.64 -8.93
C TYR A 87 0.67 -27.45 -8.11
N PHE A 88 1.93 -27.06 -8.31
CA PHE A 88 2.39 -25.76 -7.83
C PHE A 88 1.57 -24.66 -8.53
N GLY A 89 1.35 -23.57 -7.82
CA GLY A 89 0.60 -22.42 -8.34
C GLY A 89 -0.91 -22.61 -8.43
N ALA A 90 -1.45 -23.83 -8.34
CA ALA A 90 -2.87 -24.10 -8.58
C ALA A 90 -3.80 -23.64 -7.45
N TYR A 91 -4.90 -22.97 -7.81
CA TYR A 91 -5.96 -22.53 -6.89
C TYR A 91 -6.94 -23.66 -6.60
N MET A 92 -6.55 -24.58 -5.73
CA MET A 92 -7.33 -25.79 -5.42
C MET A 92 -8.49 -25.52 -4.45
N THR A 93 -9.37 -26.51 -4.24
CA THR A 93 -10.53 -26.41 -3.33
C THR A 93 -10.18 -25.89 -1.93
N ASP A 94 -9.08 -26.38 -1.34
CA ASP A 94 -8.66 -25.95 0.00
C ASP A 94 -8.27 -24.45 0.02
N VAL A 95 -7.71 -23.95 -1.08
CA VAL A 95 -7.32 -22.53 -1.26
C VAL A 95 -8.56 -21.66 -1.39
N ASP A 96 -9.54 -22.10 -2.17
CA ASP A 96 -10.86 -21.47 -2.32
C ASP A 96 -11.60 -21.38 -0.97
N ASP A 97 -11.66 -22.49 -0.23
CA ASP A 97 -12.29 -22.54 1.10
C ASP A 97 -11.60 -21.58 2.10
N LEU A 98 -10.27 -21.46 2.02
CA LEU A 98 -9.51 -20.53 2.86
C LEU A 98 -9.81 -19.07 2.49
N ASP A 99 -9.82 -18.72 1.21
CA ASP A 99 -10.18 -17.37 0.78
C ASP A 99 -11.62 -17.01 1.19
N GLY A 100 -12.56 -17.95 1.07
CA GLY A 100 -13.94 -17.77 1.53
C GLY A 100 -14.06 -17.57 3.04
N LEU A 101 -13.25 -18.29 3.82
CA LEU A 101 -13.15 -18.11 5.27
C LEU A 101 -12.65 -16.71 5.61
N VAL A 102 -11.56 -16.25 4.97
CA VAL A 102 -10.97 -14.94 5.25
C VAL A 102 -11.90 -13.82 4.79
N TYR A 103 -12.55 -13.96 3.63
CA TYR A 103 -13.57 -13.02 3.16
C TYR A 103 -14.72 -12.87 4.14
N GLY A 104 -15.19 -13.98 4.75
CA GLY A 104 -16.21 -13.96 5.80
C GLY A 104 -15.74 -13.43 7.17
N ASN A 105 -14.43 -13.23 7.36
CA ASN A 105 -13.80 -12.76 8.60
C ASN A 105 -12.88 -11.58 8.31
N GLU A 106 -13.49 -10.46 7.95
CA GLU A 106 -12.85 -9.23 7.43
C GLU A 106 -11.66 -8.67 8.23
N TYR A 107 -11.50 -9.04 9.50
CA TYR A 107 -10.44 -8.53 10.40
C TYR A 107 -9.38 -9.59 10.72
N TYR A 108 -9.38 -10.72 10.02
CA TYR A 108 -8.49 -11.85 10.26
C TYR A 108 -7.51 -12.04 9.11
N LEU A 109 -6.21 -11.89 9.37
CA LEU A 109 -5.15 -12.11 8.38
C LEU A 109 -4.31 -13.35 8.72
N PRO A 110 -4.42 -14.43 7.94
CA PRO A 110 -3.51 -15.56 8.04
C PRO A 110 -2.16 -15.28 7.40
N PHE A 111 -1.08 -15.64 8.09
CA PHE A 111 0.27 -15.66 7.53
C PHE A 111 0.62 -17.10 7.16
N VAL A 112 1.04 -17.35 5.93
CA VAL A 112 1.29 -18.70 5.40
C VAL A 112 2.72 -18.78 4.91
N ALA A 113 3.40 -19.90 5.15
CA ALA A 113 4.74 -20.13 4.60
C ALA A 113 4.67 -20.32 3.07
N ALA A 114 5.60 -19.72 2.34
CA ALA A 114 5.65 -19.85 0.88
C ALA A 114 5.94 -21.29 0.41
N GLY A 115 6.66 -22.08 1.21
CA GLY A 115 7.19 -23.40 0.83
C GLY A 115 8.71 -23.43 0.86
N ASN A 116 9.31 -24.61 0.77
CA ASN A 116 10.77 -24.79 0.74
C ASN A 116 11.19 -25.63 -0.48
N ASP A 117 10.46 -25.47 -1.58
CA ASP A 117 10.40 -26.41 -2.70
C ASP A 117 11.00 -25.82 -3.99
N GLN A 118 11.83 -24.80 -3.86
CA GLN A 118 12.43 -24.06 -4.97
C GLN A 118 13.18 -24.98 -5.96
N ASP A 119 13.86 -26.02 -5.44
CA ASP A 119 14.64 -26.96 -6.23
C ASP A 119 13.80 -28.03 -6.94
N LEU A 120 12.49 -28.06 -6.70
CA LEU A 120 11.55 -28.99 -7.35
C LEU A 120 11.05 -28.50 -8.71
N SER A 121 11.28 -27.23 -9.05
CA SER A 121 11.02 -26.67 -10.39
C SER A 121 12.31 -26.55 -11.19
N VAL A 122 12.25 -26.89 -12.48
CA VAL A 122 13.41 -26.77 -13.40
C VAL A 122 13.87 -25.32 -13.56
N THR A 123 12.96 -24.35 -13.46
CA THR A 123 13.27 -22.92 -13.58
C THR A 123 13.51 -22.24 -12.22
N GLY A 124 13.14 -22.91 -11.12
CA GLY A 124 13.13 -22.35 -9.77
C GLY A 124 11.92 -21.44 -9.48
N TYR A 125 11.05 -21.22 -10.46
CA TYR A 125 9.80 -20.47 -10.32
C TYR A 125 8.61 -21.42 -10.33
N ASP A 126 7.44 -20.93 -9.92
CA ASP A 126 6.21 -21.72 -9.81
C ASP A 126 6.39 -22.89 -8.83
N THR A 127 6.67 -22.54 -7.58
CA THR A 127 6.93 -23.50 -6.48
C THR A 127 6.14 -23.17 -5.21
N ILE A 128 5.20 -22.22 -5.30
CA ILE A 128 4.24 -21.92 -4.23
C ILE A 128 3.15 -22.98 -4.27
N ALA A 129 2.83 -23.58 -3.12
CA ALA A 129 1.82 -24.62 -3.03
C ALA A 129 0.75 -24.31 -1.98
N TYR A 130 -0.37 -25.04 -2.06
CA TYR A 130 -1.38 -25.10 -1.02
C TYR A 130 -1.89 -23.71 -0.61
N TYR A 131 -2.09 -23.45 0.68
CA TYR A 131 -2.52 -22.15 1.20
C TYR A 131 -1.62 -20.97 0.84
N GLY A 132 -0.37 -21.19 0.41
CA GLY A 132 0.49 -20.12 -0.08
C GLY A 132 -0.05 -19.43 -1.35
N VAL A 133 -0.92 -20.12 -2.10
CA VAL A 133 -1.57 -19.64 -3.32
C VAL A 133 -2.75 -18.70 -3.02
N ALA A 134 -3.33 -18.72 -1.82
CA ALA A 134 -4.56 -17.98 -1.50
C ALA A 134 -4.41 -16.45 -1.69
N LYS A 135 -5.45 -15.78 -2.19
CA LYS A 135 -5.45 -14.33 -2.44
C LYS A 135 -5.40 -13.53 -1.13
N ASN A 136 -6.12 -14.01 -0.12
CA ASN A 136 -6.45 -13.25 1.08
C ASN A 136 -5.51 -13.48 2.26
N VAL A 137 -4.41 -14.21 2.06
CA VAL A 137 -3.39 -14.47 3.08
C VAL A 137 -2.15 -13.60 2.86
N MET A 138 -1.31 -13.52 3.87
CA MET A 138 0.07 -13.04 3.75
C MET A 138 1.02 -14.23 3.57
N THR A 139 1.40 -14.53 2.34
CA THR A 139 2.38 -15.57 2.00
C THR A 139 3.79 -15.04 2.23
N VAL A 140 4.59 -15.76 3.02
CA VAL A 140 5.89 -15.30 3.52
C VAL A 140 7.03 -16.18 3.02
N GLY A 141 7.92 -15.59 2.21
CA GLY A 141 9.20 -16.18 1.80
C GLY A 141 10.31 -15.95 2.83
N ALA A 142 11.46 -16.62 2.63
CA ALA A 142 12.58 -16.59 3.57
C ALA A 142 13.83 -15.95 2.97
N VAL A 143 14.37 -14.97 3.71
CA VAL A 143 15.69 -14.36 3.45
C VAL A 143 16.62 -14.58 4.64
N GLU A 144 17.91 -14.29 4.42
CA GLU A 144 18.91 -14.13 5.47
C GLU A 144 18.63 -12.90 6.37
N ASP A 145 19.36 -12.81 7.47
CA ASP A 145 19.16 -11.72 8.44
C ASP A 145 19.64 -10.38 7.88
N ALA A 146 18.70 -9.44 7.76
CA ALA A 146 18.99 -8.06 7.39
C ALA A 146 19.62 -7.27 8.54
N VAL A 147 19.65 -7.81 9.77
CA VAL A 147 20.10 -7.10 10.97
C VAL A 147 21.44 -7.62 11.44
N SER A 148 22.42 -6.72 11.56
CA SER A 148 23.71 -7.00 12.17
C SER A 148 23.90 -6.12 13.40
N GLY A 149 23.77 -6.70 14.60
CA GLY A 149 23.75 -5.95 15.85
C GLY A 149 22.49 -5.08 15.96
N GLU A 150 22.66 -3.75 15.96
CA GLU A 150 21.54 -2.79 16.00
C GLU A 150 21.26 -2.16 14.62
N ALA A 151 22.06 -2.47 13.60
CA ALA A 151 21.94 -1.90 12.28
C ALA A 151 21.08 -2.78 11.37
N ARG A 152 20.11 -2.17 10.68
CA ARG A 152 19.34 -2.80 9.61
C ARG A 152 19.99 -2.50 8.26
N GLU A 153 20.58 -3.51 7.66
CA GLU A 153 21.30 -3.48 6.39
C GLU A 153 20.57 -4.37 5.38
N ILE A 154 19.66 -3.77 4.60
CA ILE A 154 18.79 -4.51 3.66
C ILE A 154 19.58 -5.36 2.65
N ALA A 155 20.80 -4.97 2.30
CA ALA A 155 21.66 -5.71 1.39
C ALA A 155 22.09 -7.10 1.93
N ASN A 156 21.98 -7.33 3.24
CA ASN A 156 22.27 -8.62 3.86
C ASN A 156 21.07 -9.60 3.80
N ALA A 157 19.89 -9.12 3.45
CA ALA A 157 18.68 -9.93 3.31
C ALA A 157 18.68 -10.77 2.01
N ALA A 158 19.71 -11.60 1.85
CA ALA A 158 19.86 -12.45 0.68
C ALA A 158 18.73 -13.50 0.60
N MET A 159 18.24 -13.77 -0.61
CA MET A 159 17.26 -14.84 -0.84
C MET A 159 17.87 -16.19 -0.47
N THR A 160 17.15 -16.97 0.32
CA THR A 160 17.55 -18.35 0.65
C THR A 160 17.35 -19.26 -0.56
N ASP A 161 18.18 -20.32 -0.65
CA ASP A 161 18.16 -21.26 -1.78
C ASP A 161 16.91 -22.16 -1.80
N PHE A 162 16.25 -22.32 -0.65
CA PHE A 162 15.07 -23.18 -0.51
C PHE A 162 13.74 -22.44 -0.67
N SER A 163 13.66 -21.12 -0.45
CA SER A 163 12.38 -20.41 -0.40
C SER A 163 11.63 -20.56 -1.72
N SER A 164 10.39 -21.06 -1.67
CA SER A 164 9.54 -21.14 -2.86
C SER A 164 9.25 -19.75 -3.42
N TRP A 165 9.18 -19.69 -4.76
CA TRP A 165 8.94 -18.50 -5.57
C TRP A 165 7.69 -18.68 -6.41
N GLY A 166 6.97 -17.59 -6.66
CA GLY A 166 5.89 -17.55 -7.64
C GLY A 166 6.43 -17.62 -9.09
N PRO A 167 5.66 -17.20 -10.10
CA PRO A 167 4.24 -16.86 -10.02
C PRO A 167 3.42 -18.04 -9.49
N VAL A 168 2.19 -17.77 -9.04
CA VAL A 168 1.16 -18.82 -9.03
C VAL A 168 0.57 -18.97 -10.45
N ASP A 169 -0.27 -19.97 -10.68
CA ASP A 169 -0.65 -20.37 -12.04
C ASP A 169 -1.37 -19.27 -12.84
N ASP A 170 -2.15 -18.42 -12.17
CA ASP A 170 -2.85 -17.31 -12.82
C ASP A 170 -1.97 -16.05 -12.97
N GLY A 171 -0.73 -16.10 -12.50
CA GLY A 171 0.27 -15.04 -12.66
C GLY A 171 0.40 -14.07 -11.48
N ARG A 172 -0.40 -14.24 -10.42
CA ARG A 172 -0.32 -13.40 -9.22
C ARG A 172 1.06 -13.44 -8.56
N ILE A 173 1.41 -12.34 -7.92
CA ILE A 173 2.65 -12.15 -7.17
C ILE A 173 2.58 -12.96 -5.88
N LYS A 174 3.44 -13.97 -5.78
CA LYS A 174 3.73 -14.71 -4.53
C LYS A 174 5.24 -14.98 -4.43
N PRO A 175 5.83 -15.01 -3.21
CA PRO A 175 5.22 -14.66 -1.93
C PRO A 175 4.75 -13.19 -1.90
N ASP A 176 3.94 -12.79 -0.91
CA ASP A 176 3.55 -11.38 -0.77
C ASP A 176 4.73 -10.56 -0.20
N ILE A 177 5.45 -11.14 0.78
CA ILE A 177 6.61 -10.51 1.43
C ILE A 177 7.66 -11.57 1.77
N VAL A 178 8.86 -11.12 2.14
CA VAL A 178 9.86 -11.96 2.80
C VAL A 178 10.16 -11.49 4.22
N ALA A 179 10.65 -12.42 5.04
CA ALA A 179 11.17 -12.15 6.37
C ALA A 179 12.39 -13.03 6.66
N ASN A 180 13.17 -12.67 7.68
CA ASN A 180 14.31 -13.49 8.09
C ASN A 180 13.82 -14.88 8.52
N GLY A 181 14.33 -15.91 7.82
CA GLY A 181 14.03 -17.32 8.04
C GLY A 181 15.26 -18.21 7.99
N TYR A 182 16.46 -17.66 8.14
CA TYR A 182 17.73 -18.40 8.04
C TYR A 182 18.48 -18.43 9.37
N GLU A 183 18.91 -19.61 9.79
CA GLU A 183 19.69 -19.84 11.03
C GLU A 183 19.06 -19.21 12.30
N LEU A 184 17.73 -19.22 12.41
CA LEU A 184 17.04 -18.63 13.55
C LEU A 184 17.15 -19.49 14.81
N LYS A 185 17.68 -18.91 15.88
CA LYS A 185 17.68 -19.50 17.21
C LYS A 185 16.30 -19.33 17.85
N SER A 186 15.69 -20.45 18.25
CA SER A 186 14.36 -20.46 18.86
C SER A 186 14.26 -21.42 20.04
N THR A 187 13.11 -21.44 20.70
CA THR A 187 12.81 -22.44 21.74
C THR A 187 12.65 -23.84 21.13
N SER A 188 13.04 -24.85 21.90
CA SER A 188 12.97 -26.28 21.54
C SER A 188 11.90 -26.99 22.37
N SER A 189 11.43 -28.14 21.89
CA SER A 189 10.52 -29.01 22.64
C SER A 189 11.23 -29.91 23.66
N ALA A 190 12.55 -29.79 23.81
CA ALA A 190 13.33 -30.67 24.68
C ALA A 190 13.06 -30.44 26.19
N SER A 191 12.75 -29.20 26.58
CA SER A 191 12.34 -28.86 27.96
C SER A 191 11.70 -27.47 28.02
N ASP A 192 11.09 -27.11 29.16
CA ASP A 192 10.47 -25.79 29.42
C ASP A 192 11.45 -24.61 29.38
N THR A 193 12.76 -24.89 29.37
CA THR A 193 13.84 -23.89 29.25
C THR A 193 14.73 -24.15 28.02
N GLY A 194 14.34 -25.11 27.18
CA GLY A 194 15.18 -25.58 26.08
C GLY A 194 15.13 -24.64 24.89
N TYR A 195 16.30 -24.35 24.33
CA TYR A 195 16.45 -23.67 23.04
C TYR A 195 17.11 -24.60 22.03
N LEU A 196 16.87 -24.34 20.75
CA LEU A 196 17.54 -25.03 19.67
C LEU A 196 19.04 -24.79 19.81
N GLN A 197 19.80 -25.88 19.77
CA GLN A 197 21.25 -25.83 19.90
C GLN A 197 21.89 -25.10 18.72
N TRP A 198 21.26 -25.19 17.54
CA TRP A 198 21.66 -24.57 16.30
C TRP A 198 20.48 -23.80 15.72
N GLY A 199 20.77 -22.75 14.95
CA GLY A 199 19.75 -22.02 14.20
C GLY A 199 19.04 -22.93 13.21
N TRP A 200 17.75 -22.68 12.99
CA TRP A 200 16.94 -23.42 12.02
C TRP A 200 16.55 -22.51 10.87
N SER A 201 16.44 -23.09 9.67
CA SER A 201 16.12 -22.37 8.45
C SER A 201 14.87 -22.93 7.80
N GLY A 202 14.08 -22.05 7.19
CA GLY A 202 12.86 -22.38 6.47
C GLY A 202 11.91 -21.20 6.35
N THR A 203 11.02 -21.21 5.36
CA THR A 203 9.87 -20.29 5.33
C THR A 203 8.99 -20.48 6.58
N SER A 204 8.97 -21.68 7.16
CA SER A 204 8.40 -21.98 8.48
C SER A 204 9.01 -21.18 9.65
N MET A 205 10.22 -20.62 9.50
CA MET A 205 10.85 -19.73 10.47
C MET A 205 10.57 -18.25 10.16
N ALA A 206 10.45 -17.89 8.88
CA ALA A 206 10.10 -16.56 8.41
C ALA A 206 8.64 -16.17 8.73
N THR A 207 7.67 -17.05 8.50
CA THR A 207 6.24 -16.79 8.76
C THR A 207 5.94 -16.40 10.23
N PRO A 208 6.49 -17.08 11.27
CA PRO A 208 6.23 -16.69 12.65
C PRO A 208 6.98 -15.43 13.08
N ASN A 209 8.08 -15.10 12.39
CA ASN A 209 8.74 -13.81 12.53
C ASN A 209 7.83 -12.67 12.02
N ALA A 210 7.29 -12.83 10.80
CA ALA A 210 6.37 -11.86 10.20
C ALA A 210 5.05 -11.71 11.00
N SER A 211 4.39 -12.82 11.35
CA SER A 211 3.12 -12.78 12.09
C SER A 211 3.28 -12.26 13.54
N GLY A 212 4.41 -12.57 14.19
CA GLY A 212 4.77 -11.98 15.48
C GLY A 212 4.93 -10.47 15.41
N SER A 213 5.59 -9.99 14.36
CA SER A 213 5.75 -8.56 14.09
C SER A 213 4.42 -7.88 13.75
N ALA A 214 3.55 -8.53 12.97
CA ALA A 214 2.22 -8.04 12.65
C ALA A 214 1.33 -7.92 13.90
N ALA A 215 1.49 -8.81 14.89
CA ALA A 215 0.77 -8.71 16.15
C ALA A 215 1.12 -7.43 16.93
N LEU A 216 2.35 -6.92 16.83
CA LEU A 216 2.73 -5.62 17.40
C LEU A 216 2.02 -4.46 16.68
N LEU A 217 1.87 -4.53 15.36
CA LEU A 217 1.13 -3.52 14.59
C LEU A 217 -0.35 -3.50 14.97
N VAL A 218 -0.95 -4.67 15.16
CA VAL A 218 -2.34 -4.80 15.65
C VAL A 218 -2.49 -4.22 17.06
N GLU A 219 -1.52 -4.46 17.95
CA GLU A 219 -1.51 -3.87 19.29
C GLU A 219 -1.41 -2.34 19.22
N LEU A 220 -0.43 -1.82 18.47
CA LEU A 220 -0.22 -0.38 18.29
C LEU A 220 -1.47 0.32 17.77
N TYR A 221 -2.08 -0.21 16.71
CA TYR A 221 -3.30 0.35 16.16
C TYR A 221 -4.43 0.39 17.20
N LYS A 222 -4.61 -0.68 17.96
CA LYS A 222 -5.62 -0.74 19.02
C LYS A 222 -5.36 0.26 20.15
N GLU A 223 -4.11 0.59 20.45
CA GLU A 223 -3.74 1.59 21.46
C GLU A 223 -4.03 3.02 21.00
N LEU A 224 -3.78 3.31 19.71
CA LEU A 224 -3.92 4.65 19.14
C LEU A 224 -5.36 4.99 18.72
N PHE A 225 -6.13 4.01 18.27
CA PHE A 225 -7.49 4.22 17.74
C PHE A 225 -8.56 3.62 18.67
N SER A 226 -9.46 4.45 19.18
CA SER A 226 -10.47 4.03 20.16
C SER A 226 -11.45 2.99 19.58
N GLY A 227 -11.23 1.70 19.88
CA GLY A 227 -12.15 0.60 19.56
C GLY A 227 -11.98 -0.03 18.17
N GLY A 228 -11.01 0.43 17.38
CA GLY A 228 -10.77 -0.07 16.01
C GLY A 228 -9.82 -1.26 15.95
N ALA A 229 -10.02 -2.10 14.95
CA ALA A 229 -9.02 -3.03 14.44
C ALA A 229 -8.89 -2.75 12.95
N MET A 230 -7.69 -2.92 12.40
CA MET A 230 -7.49 -2.89 10.95
C MET A 230 -8.27 -4.04 10.30
N ARG A 231 -8.91 -3.79 9.15
CA ARG A 231 -9.30 -4.89 8.24
C ARG A 231 -8.06 -5.72 7.89
N ALA A 232 -8.27 -6.99 7.53
CA ALA A 232 -7.20 -7.88 7.07
C ALA A 232 -6.46 -7.27 5.86
N SER A 233 -7.21 -6.66 4.93
CA SER A 233 -6.68 -5.90 3.79
C SER A 233 -5.82 -4.70 4.22
N THR A 234 -6.21 -3.98 5.29
CA THR A 234 -5.44 -2.85 5.81
C THR A 234 -4.12 -3.31 6.41
N LEU A 235 -4.13 -4.37 7.22
CA LEU A 235 -2.89 -4.93 7.76
C LEU A 235 -1.99 -5.51 6.65
N LYS A 236 -2.56 -6.23 5.68
CA LYS A 236 -1.82 -6.78 4.53
C LYS A 236 -1.21 -5.66 3.69
N GLY A 237 -2.02 -4.70 3.27
CA GLY A 237 -1.61 -3.54 2.50
C GLY A 237 -0.58 -2.67 3.23
N LEU A 238 -0.72 -2.44 4.53
CA LEU A 238 0.26 -1.70 5.34
C LEU A 238 1.64 -2.38 5.33
N ILE A 239 1.67 -3.70 5.54
CA ILE A 239 2.92 -4.46 5.56
C ILE A 239 3.60 -4.43 4.19
N ILE A 240 2.82 -4.59 3.11
CA ILE A 240 3.31 -4.51 1.73
C ILE A 240 3.80 -3.10 1.37
N HIS A 241 3.01 -2.08 1.69
CA HIS A 241 3.30 -0.68 1.37
C HIS A 241 4.64 -0.21 1.97
N THR A 242 4.94 -0.69 3.17
CA THR A 242 6.11 -0.30 3.95
C THR A 242 7.29 -1.27 3.84
N ALA A 243 7.15 -2.37 3.10
CA ALA A 243 8.23 -3.31 2.86
C ALA A 243 9.40 -2.64 2.10
N ASP A 244 10.62 -3.07 2.39
CA ASP A 244 11.80 -2.63 1.67
C ASP A 244 11.98 -3.50 0.42
N ASP A 245 12.00 -2.82 -0.73
CA ASP A 245 12.19 -3.45 -2.02
C ASP A 245 13.55 -4.18 -2.08
N LEU A 246 13.53 -5.40 -2.61
CA LEU A 246 14.67 -6.29 -2.75
C LEU A 246 14.57 -7.03 -4.07
N GLY A 247 15.72 -7.32 -4.68
CA GLY A 247 15.75 -8.03 -5.96
C GLY A 247 15.62 -7.07 -7.14
N ASN A 248 14.64 -7.32 -8.01
CA ASN A 248 14.36 -6.42 -9.12
C ASN A 248 13.61 -5.18 -8.60
N PRO A 249 13.74 -4.00 -9.25
CA PRO A 249 12.95 -2.83 -8.84
C PRO A 249 11.44 -3.09 -8.96
N GLY A 250 10.70 -2.79 -7.90
CA GLY A 250 9.28 -3.11 -7.78
C GLY A 250 9.06 -4.58 -7.38
N PRO A 251 7.80 -5.07 -7.39
CA PRO A 251 7.54 -6.44 -6.98
C PRO A 251 8.24 -7.45 -7.90
N ASP A 252 8.63 -8.59 -7.35
CA ASP A 252 9.09 -9.74 -8.11
C ASP A 252 8.60 -11.07 -7.52
N TYR A 253 8.70 -12.16 -8.27
CA TYR A 253 8.21 -13.47 -7.83
C TYR A 253 9.08 -14.16 -6.77
N LYS A 254 10.20 -13.55 -6.35
CA LYS A 254 11.11 -14.11 -5.33
C LYS A 254 10.89 -13.44 -3.99
N PHE A 255 10.96 -12.10 -3.98
CA PHE A 255 10.86 -11.26 -2.79
C PHE A 255 9.44 -10.76 -2.56
N GLY A 256 8.53 -10.96 -3.51
CA GLY A 256 7.19 -10.39 -3.46
C GLY A 256 7.28 -8.88 -3.55
N TRP A 257 6.63 -8.21 -2.60
CA TRP A 257 6.71 -6.76 -2.40
C TRP A 257 7.90 -6.33 -1.53
N GLY A 258 8.74 -7.26 -1.08
CA GLY A 258 9.98 -6.98 -0.37
C GLY A 258 10.04 -7.48 1.07
N LEU A 259 11.07 -7.03 1.79
CA LEU A 259 11.33 -7.39 3.18
C LEU A 259 10.44 -6.61 4.14
N MET A 260 9.72 -7.32 5.01
CA MET A 260 8.89 -6.71 6.05
C MET A 260 9.65 -5.66 6.88
N ASN A 261 9.07 -4.46 7.00
CA ASN A 261 9.58 -3.38 7.81
C ASN A 261 8.57 -2.94 8.86
N THR A 262 8.60 -3.61 10.01
CA THR A 262 7.64 -3.35 11.09
C THR A 262 7.75 -1.94 11.65
N LYS A 263 8.95 -1.34 11.63
CA LYS A 263 9.13 0.04 12.09
C LYS A 263 8.45 1.03 11.15
N ALA A 264 8.68 0.92 9.83
CA ALA A 264 8.04 1.80 8.86
C ALA A 264 6.51 1.67 8.90
N ALA A 265 5.98 0.44 9.04
CA ALA A 265 4.55 0.21 9.27
C ALA A 265 4.03 0.91 10.55
N ALA A 266 4.76 0.81 11.66
CA ALA A 266 4.40 1.46 12.92
C ALA A 266 4.46 2.99 12.84
N ASP A 267 5.45 3.53 12.16
CA ASP A 267 5.59 4.98 11.93
C ASP A 267 4.40 5.50 11.11
N LEU A 268 3.99 4.79 10.04
CA LEU A 268 2.81 5.17 9.25
C LEU A 268 1.51 5.13 10.07
N ILE A 269 1.32 4.12 10.93
CA ILE A 269 0.18 4.07 11.88
C ILE A 269 0.22 5.30 12.81
N HIS A 270 1.39 5.64 13.34
CA HIS A 270 1.55 6.82 14.21
C HIS A 270 1.20 8.12 13.49
N ASP A 271 1.63 8.28 12.25
CA ASP A 271 1.33 9.47 11.46
C ASP A 271 -0.18 9.63 11.24
N VAL A 272 -0.89 8.55 10.94
CA VAL A 272 -2.36 8.54 10.84
C VAL A 272 -2.99 8.95 12.17
N ALA A 273 -2.48 8.44 13.30
CA ALA A 273 -2.97 8.80 14.63
C ALA A 273 -2.71 10.27 15.02
N LEU A 274 -1.76 10.93 14.34
CA LEU A 274 -1.48 12.36 14.50
C LEU A 274 -2.38 13.26 13.64
N GLY A 275 -3.27 12.69 12.82
CA GLY A 275 -4.20 13.45 11.97
C GLY A 275 -4.00 13.22 10.47
N ASN A 276 -2.91 12.59 10.05
CA ASN A 276 -2.60 12.36 8.62
C ASN A 276 -3.43 11.23 8.01
N VAL A 277 -4.76 11.34 8.08
CA VAL A 277 -5.65 10.21 7.80
C VAL A 277 -5.58 9.77 6.34
N LEU A 278 -5.25 10.65 5.38
CA LEU A 278 -5.07 10.27 3.97
C LEU A 278 -4.02 9.17 3.75
N ARG A 279 -3.08 8.98 4.67
CA ARG A 279 -2.06 7.92 4.58
C ARG A 279 -2.63 6.50 4.72
N MET A 280 -3.84 6.36 5.27
CA MET A 280 -4.53 5.08 5.44
C MET A 280 -6.05 5.27 5.38
N GLN A 281 -6.67 4.75 4.32
CA GLN A 281 -8.11 4.82 4.10
C GLN A 281 -8.70 3.43 3.99
N GLU A 282 -9.89 3.25 4.57
CA GLU A 282 -10.72 2.06 4.37
C GLU A 282 -12.00 2.51 3.66
N GLY A 283 -12.23 2.00 2.44
CA GLY A 283 -13.36 2.37 1.60
C GLY A 283 -14.26 1.19 1.24
N THR A 284 -15.34 1.47 0.50
CA THR A 284 -16.28 0.47 -0.01
C THR A 284 -16.80 0.89 -1.37
N LEU A 285 -16.54 0.07 -2.39
CA LEU A 285 -17.16 0.20 -3.70
C LEU A 285 -18.46 -0.61 -3.75
N SER A 286 -19.43 -0.13 -4.52
CA SER A 286 -20.71 -0.78 -4.75
C SER A 286 -21.29 -0.34 -6.09
N GLU A 287 -22.39 -0.96 -6.55
CA GLU A 287 -23.10 -0.48 -7.76
C GLU A 287 -23.48 1.01 -7.71
N ALA A 288 -23.82 1.53 -6.52
CA ALA A 288 -24.19 2.94 -6.33
C ALA A 288 -22.96 3.87 -6.20
N ASN A 289 -21.79 3.32 -5.88
CA ASN A 289 -20.53 4.03 -5.74
C ASN A 289 -19.40 3.20 -6.38
N PRO A 290 -19.29 3.20 -7.72
CA PRO A 290 -18.36 2.31 -8.42
C PRO A 290 -16.90 2.83 -8.40
N SER A 291 -16.67 4.03 -7.89
CA SER A 291 -15.34 4.64 -7.82
C SER A 291 -15.26 5.64 -6.68
N ASP A 292 -14.11 5.65 -6.01
CA ASP A 292 -13.70 6.70 -5.08
C ASP A 292 -12.48 7.45 -5.65
N THR A 293 -12.34 8.73 -5.31
CA THR A 293 -11.18 9.53 -5.70
C THR A 293 -10.68 10.34 -4.51
N TYR A 294 -9.37 10.24 -4.25
CA TYR A 294 -8.67 10.97 -3.20
C TYR A 294 -7.75 12.00 -3.84
N SER A 295 -7.89 13.25 -3.44
CA SER A 295 -6.98 14.32 -3.82
C SER A 295 -5.82 14.35 -2.85
N ILE A 296 -4.60 14.27 -3.37
CA ILE A 296 -3.37 14.36 -2.59
C ILE A 296 -2.44 15.40 -3.21
N TYR A 297 -1.46 15.86 -2.43
CA TYR A 297 -0.42 16.74 -2.89
C TYR A 297 0.96 16.10 -2.68
N SER A 298 1.84 16.17 -3.67
CA SER A 298 3.26 15.82 -3.52
C SER A 298 4.11 17.08 -3.59
N THR A 299 5.16 17.13 -2.78
CA THR A 299 6.18 18.20 -2.81
C THR A 299 7.28 17.93 -3.85
N GLY A 300 7.26 16.75 -4.50
CA GLY A 300 8.34 16.27 -5.37
C GLY A 300 9.64 15.87 -4.63
N ALA A 301 9.68 16.02 -3.31
CA ALA A 301 10.88 15.75 -2.51
C ALA A 301 11.05 14.27 -2.14
N GLU A 302 9.96 13.52 -2.07
CA GLU A 302 9.93 12.10 -1.73
C GLU A 302 9.17 11.33 -2.81
N ALA A 303 9.55 10.07 -3.01
CA ALA A 303 8.83 9.19 -3.91
C ALA A 303 7.38 9.01 -3.45
N LEU A 304 6.43 9.18 -4.36
CA LEU A 304 5.01 8.96 -4.09
C LEU A 304 4.70 7.48 -4.24
N LYS A 305 4.21 6.86 -3.17
CA LYS A 305 3.76 5.46 -3.17
C LYS A 305 2.29 5.39 -2.78
N VAL A 306 1.53 4.63 -3.55
CA VAL A 306 0.12 4.34 -3.29
C VAL A 306 -0.10 2.84 -3.40
N THR A 307 -0.73 2.21 -2.40
CA THR A 307 -1.03 0.78 -2.41
C THR A 307 -2.49 0.53 -2.10
N LEU A 308 -3.18 -0.12 -3.03
CA LEU A 308 -4.54 -0.62 -2.88
C LEU A 308 -4.48 -2.10 -2.49
N CYS A 309 -5.30 -2.53 -1.54
CA CYS A 309 -5.41 -3.92 -1.14
C CYS A 309 -6.85 -4.24 -0.74
N TRP A 310 -7.35 -5.40 -1.13
CA TRP A 310 -8.67 -5.88 -0.72
C TRP A 310 -8.68 -7.38 -0.42
N THR A 311 -9.63 -7.77 0.43
CA THR A 311 -9.95 -9.18 0.65
C THR A 311 -10.97 -9.58 -0.41
N ASP A 312 -10.54 -10.35 -1.41
CA ASP A 312 -11.34 -10.74 -2.57
C ASP A 312 -12.27 -11.92 -2.23
N PRO A 313 -13.46 -12.08 -2.84
CA PRO A 313 -14.24 -13.30 -2.67
C PRO A 313 -13.48 -14.55 -3.11
N ALA A 314 -13.87 -15.69 -2.55
CA ALA A 314 -13.46 -16.99 -3.07
C ALA A 314 -13.82 -17.12 -4.57
N ALA A 315 -12.93 -17.74 -5.34
CA ALA A 315 -13.11 -17.93 -6.76
C ALA A 315 -13.87 -19.23 -7.06
N ASN A 316 -13.41 -19.98 -8.06
CA ASN A 316 -13.71 -21.40 -8.17
C ASN A 316 -12.38 -22.13 -8.25
N GLU A 317 -12.35 -23.39 -7.80
CA GLU A 317 -11.14 -24.20 -7.96
C GLU A 317 -10.68 -24.22 -9.43
N ASN A 318 -9.39 -23.98 -9.61
CA ASN A 318 -8.79 -23.83 -10.92
C ASN A 318 -7.39 -24.44 -10.96
N TYR A 319 -7.14 -25.22 -12.01
CA TYR A 319 -5.85 -25.84 -12.33
C TYR A 319 -5.31 -25.31 -13.66
N ASP A 320 -5.87 -24.20 -14.14
CA ASP A 320 -5.46 -23.50 -15.35
C ASP A 320 -4.85 -22.13 -15.02
N THR A 321 -4.62 -21.34 -16.05
CA THR A 321 -3.86 -20.11 -16.01
C THR A 321 -4.74 -18.86 -16.11
N LEU A 322 -6.06 -19.02 -15.97
CA LEU A 322 -7.02 -17.91 -15.97
C LEU A 322 -6.98 -17.21 -14.61
N PRO A 323 -7.17 -15.87 -14.57
CA PRO A 323 -7.23 -15.11 -13.32
C PRO A 323 -8.22 -15.72 -12.32
N ASP A 324 -7.75 -15.95 -11.08
CA ASP A 324 -8.61 -16.34 -9.96
C ASP A 324 -9.23 -15.10 -9.27
N LEU A 325 -8.86 -13.89 -9.69
CA LEU A 325 -9.42 -12.64 -9.19
C LEU A 325 -10.91 -12.55 -9.52
N VAL A 326 -11.74 -12.24 -8.52
CA VAL A 326 -13.20 -12.16 -8.67
C VAL A 326 -13.67 -10.72 -8.75
N HIS A 327 -13.25 -9.89 -7.80
CA HIS A 327 -13.51 -8.45 -7.81
C HIS A 327 -12.26 -7.71 -8.27
N ASP A 328 -12.32 -7.24 -9.53
CA ASP A 328 -11.25 -6.51 -10.18
C ASP A 328 -11.37 -5.01 -9.83
N LEU A 329 -10.47 -4.54 -8.96
CA LEU A 329 -10.39 -3.14 -8.56
C LEU A 329 -9.13 -2.53 -9.17
N ASP A 330 -9.28 -1.37 -9.80
CA ASP A 330 -8.21 -0.65 -10.46
C ASP A 330 -7.78 0.57 -9.64
N LEU A 331 -6.46 0.69 -9.43
CA LEU A 331 -5.79 1.85 -8.86
C LEU A 331 -5.17 2.68 -9.99
N ARG A 332 -5.50 3.98 -10.03
CA ARG A 332 -4.90 4.92 -10.97
C ARG A 332 -4.45 6.18 -10.24
N VAL A 333 -3.22 6.63 -10.50
CA VAL A 333 -2.70 7.88 -9.93
C VAL A 333 -2.45 8.87 -11.06
N LYS A 334 -3.26 9.92 -11.13
CA LYS A 334 -3.20 10.93 -12.18
C LYS A 334 -2.58 12.23 -11.67
N GLY A 335 -1.44 12.60 -12.24
CA GLY A 335 -0.79 13.91 -12.04
C GLY A 335 -0.85 14.76 -13.31
N ALA A 336 -0.02 15.81 -13.37
CA ALA A 336 0.07 16.71 -14.53
C ALA A 336 0.50 15.99 -15.82
N ASN A 337 1.45 15.05 -15.69
CA ASN A 337 2.03 14.31 -16.81
C ASN A 337 1.21 13.07 -17.25
N GLY A 338 0.00 12.91 -16.71
CA GLY A 338 -0.93 11.84 -17.07
C GLY A 338 -1.15 10.82 -15.94
N THR A 339 -1.66 9.66 -16.32
CA THR A 339 -1.99 8.57 -15.39
C THR A 339 -0.84 7.58 -15.28
N THR A 340 -0.43 7.32 -14.05
CA THR A 340 0.47 6.21 -13.70
C THR A 340 -0.36 5.02 -13.25
N TYR A 341 -0.02 3.84 -13.76
CA TYR A 341 -0.69 2.58 -13.50
C TYR A 341 0.10 1.71 -12.51
N PRO A 342 -0.55 0.73 -11.87
CA PRO A 342 0.09 -0.15 -10.91
C PRO A 342 1.18 -1.01 -11.56
N TYR A 343 2.02 -1.58 -10.72
CA TYR A 343 2.93 -2.64 -11.13
C TYR A 343 2.17 -3.92 -11.53
N LYS A 344 2.70 -4.58 -12.55
CA LYS A 344 2.34 -5.93 -12.95
C LYS A 344 3.57 -6.71 -13.41
N LEU A 345 3.52 -8.02 -13.20
CA LEU A 345 4.53 -8.96 -13.67
C LEU A 345 4.05 -9.76 -14.89
N ASN A 346 5.00 -10.39 -15.57
CA ASN A 346 4.73 -11.30 -16.67
C ASN A 346 5.13 -12.73 -16.27
N ARG A 347 4.13 -13.58 -16.02
CA ARG A 347 4.35 -14.97 -15.60
C ARG A 347 5.15 -15.80 -16.60
N ASP A 348 5.08 -15.48 -17.89
CA ASP A 348 5.79 -16.23 -18.95
C ASP A 348 7.30 -15.92 -18.94
N ILE A 349 7.73 -14.85 -18.28
CA ILE A 349 9.13 -14.42 -18.16
C ILE A 349 9.37 -13.91 -16.73
N PRO A 350 9.33 -14.80 -15.73
CA PRO A 350 9.22 -14.44 -14.31
C PRO A 350 10.48 -13.77 -13.73
N GLU A 351 11.59 -13.75 -14.47
CA GLU A 351 12.83 -13.05 -14.11
C GLU A 351 12.85 -11.56 -14.47
N ASN A 352 11.92 -11.09 -15.32
CA ASN A 352 11.90 -9.69 -15.75
C ASN A 352 11.47 -8.76 -14.62
N ASN A 353 11.89 -7.49 -14.71
CA ASN A 353 11.39 -6.43 -13.84
C ASN A 353 9.88 -6.24 -14.02
N ALA A 354 9.23 -5.75 -12.97
CA ALA A 354 7.87 -5.26 -13.06
C ALA A 354 7.73 -4.16 -14.12
N SER A 355 6.57 -4.15 -14.75
CA SER A 355 6.14 -3.11 -15.68
C SER A 355 4.90 -2.41 -15.12
N GLN A 356 4.59 -1.21 -15.61
CA GLN A 356 3.36 -0.53 -15.23
C GLN A 356 2.24 -0.83 -16.23
N GLY A 357 1.02 -1.00 -15.75
CA GLY A 357 -0.19 -1.19 -16.54
C GLY A 357 -1.31 -1.79 -15.71
N GLU A 358 -2.48 -2.00 -16.32
CA GLU A 358 -3.61 -2.66 -15.63
C GLU A 358 -3.17 -4.03 -15.09
N ASN A 359 -3.52 -4.29 -13.83
CA ASN A 359 -3.25 -5.53 -13.11
C ASN A 359 -4.56 -6.23 -12.74
N ASN A 360 -4.97 -7.14 -13.61
CA ASN A 360 -6.23 -7.86 -13.49
C ASN A 360 -6.06 -9.25 -12.84
N VAL A 361 -5.00 -9.47 -12.08
CA VAL A 361 -4.73 -10.75 -11.41
C VAL A 361 -4.54 -10.60 -9.91
N ASP A 362 -3.85 -9.55 -9.45
CA ASP A 362 -3.53 -9.36 -8.03
C ASP A 362 -4.63 -8.62 -7.27
N ASN A 363 -4.93 -9.06 -6.05
CA ASN A 363 -5.77 -8.29 -5.11
C ASN A 363 -4.98 -7.26 -4.28
N VAL A 364 -3.81 -6.89 -4.80
CA VAL A 364 -2.92 -5.85 -4.29
C VAL A 364 -2.32 -5.12 -5.49
N GLU A 365 -2.55 -3.83 -5.55
CA GLU A 365 -2.00 -2.96 -6.58
C GLU A 365 -1.15 -1.86 -5.96
N GLN A 366 0.00 -1.58 -6.55
CA GLN A 366 0.88 -0.50 -6.07
C GLN A 366 1.33 0.36 -7.23
N VAL A 367 1.11 1.67 -7.08
CA VAL A 367 1.73 2.71 -7.90
C VAL A 367 2.90 3.29 -7.12
N TYR A 368 4.06 3.35 -7.76
CA TYR A 368 5.26 4.01 -7.25
C TYR A 368 5.79 4.97 -8.29
N ILE A 369 5.94 6.23 -7.89
CA ILE A 369 6.51 7.30 -8.70
C ILE A 369 7.77 7.76 -7.95
N GLU A 370 8.94 7.34 -8.44
CA GLU A 370 10.22 7.59 -7.77
C GLU A 370 10.54 9.08 -7.63
N PHE A 371 10.21 9.85 -8.67
CA PHE A 371 10.41 11.30 -8.74
C PHE A 371 9.08 11.93 -9.15
N PRO A 372 8.13 12.10 -8.22
CA PRO A 372 6.89 12.77 -8.53
C PRO A 372 7.17 14.25 -8.78
N ASP A 373 6.42 14.82 -9.71
CA ASP A 373 6.36 16.26 -9.91
C ASP A 373 5.65 16.89 -8.70
N ALA A 374 6.08 18.07 -8.24
CA ALA A 374 5.35 18.73 -7.17
C ALA A 374 3.99 19.22 -7.70
N GLY A 375 2.91 18.92 -6.97
CA GLY A 375 1.57 19.16 -7.51
C GLY A 375 0.50 18.27 -6.90
N SER A 376 -0.73 18.53 -7.32
CA SER A 376 -1.89 17.73 -6.94
C SER A 376 -1.95 16.46 -7.80
N TYR A 377 -2.26 15.34 -7.16
CA TYR A 377 -2.55 14.08 -7.79
C TYR A 377 -3.96 13.63 -7.41
N ALA A 378 -4.67 13.03 -8.37
CA ALA A 378 -5.91 12.32 -8.12
C ALA A 378 -5.60 10.82 -8.04
N VAL A 379 -5.84 10.22 -6.88
CA VAL A 379 -5.78 8.77 -6.68
C VAL A 379 -7.19 8.22 -6.83
N THR A 380 -7.44 7.47 -7.89
CA THR A 380 -8.73 6.85 -8.16
C THR A 380 -8.65 5.36 -7.86
N VAL A 381 -9.66 4.87 -7.14
CA VAL A 381 -9.94 3.45 -6.95
C VAL A 381 -11.29 3.19 -7.60
N ASP A 382 -11.34 2.36 -8.63
CA ASP A 382 -12.58 2.01 -9.32
C ASP A 382 -12.74 0.51 -9.51
N PHE A 383 -13.98 0.07 -9.71
CA PHE A 383 -14.27 -1.33 -10.01
C PHE A 383 -14.35 -1.51 -11.53
N ASP A 384 -13.61 -2.47 -12.10
CA ASP A 384 -13.72 -2.78 -13.53
C ASP A 384 -15.04 -3.51 -13.81
N GLY A 385 -16.05 -2.73 -14.24
CA GLY A 385 -17.37 -3.22 -14.59
C GLY A 385 -18.46 -2.80 -13.59
N LEU A 386 -19.20 -3.77 -13.05
CA LEU A 386 -20.33 -3.55 -12.14
C LEU A 386 -20.31 -4.56 -10.99
N LEU A 387 -20.83 -4.16 -9.83
CA LEU A 387 -21.05 -4.99 -8.64
C LEU A 387 -22.56 -5.15 -8.33
N PRO A 388 -23.36 -5.90 -9.12
CA PRO A 388 -24.82 -5.88 -9.00
C PRO A 388 -25.29 -6.47 -7.67
N GLY A 389 -25.82 -5.63 -6.79
CA GLY A 389 -26.27 -6.06 -5.45
C GLY A 389 -25.17 -6.49 -4.48
N GLU A 390 -23.90 -6.23 -4.81
CA GLU A 390 -22.73 -6.56 -4.00
C GLU A 390 -21.90 -5.30 -3.68
N SER A 391 -20.90 -5.47 -2.82
CA SER A 391 -19.96 -4.42 -2.44
C SER A 391 -18.59 -5.02 -2.15
N GLN A 392 -17.52 -4.31 -2.50
CA GLN A 392 -16.15 -4.70 -2.18
C GLN A 392 -15.52 -3.66 -1.26
N ASN A 393 -15.08 -4.10 -0.09
CA ASN A 393 -14.29 -3.28 0.84
C ASN A 393 -12.83 -3.27 0.40
N TYR A 394 -12.18 -2.11 0.50
CA TYR A 394 -10.76 -1.98 0.18
C TYR A 394 -10.03 -1.14 1.22
N SER A 395 -8.71 -1.19 1.14
CA SER A 395 -7.77 -0.41 1.93
C SER A 395 -6.79 0.29 1.01
N LEU A 396 -6.55 1.57 1.23
CA LEU A 396 -5.64 2.40 0.46
C LEU A 396 -4.58 3.02 1.39
N LEU A 397 -3.32 2.83 1.04
CA LEU A 397 -2.16 3.32 1.79
C LEU A 397 -1.38 4.30 0.94
N ILE A 398 -1.01 5.46 1.50
CA ILE A 398 -0.33 6.55 0.77
C ILE A 398 0.87 7.05 1.58
N SER A 399 2.01 7.21 0.93
CA SER A 399 3.22 7.85 1.48
C SER A 399 3.92 8.71 0.43
N GLY A 400 4.87 9.56 0.85
CA GLY A 400 5.46 10.59 -0.02
C GLY A 400 4.60 11.84 -0.19
N ILE A 401 3.70 12.09 0.76
CA ILE A 401 2.83 13.27 0.85
C ILE A 401 3.12 14.05 2.14
N PRO A 402 3.06 15.40 2.14
CA PRO A 402 3.19 16.18 3.35
C PRO A 402 2.02 15.90 4.30
N SER A 403 2.18 16.31 5.55
CA SER A 403 1.12 16.22 6.54
C SER A 403 -0.05 17.16 6.23
N ASP A 404 -1.26 16.66 6.43
CA ASP A 404 -2.55 17.35 6.21
C ASP A 404 -3.55 16.74 7.21
N SER A 405 -3.77 17.44 8.32
CA SER A 405 -4.45 16.93 9.50
C SER A 405 -5.98 17.03 9.42
N ASP A 406 -6.53 17.91 8.59
CA ASP A 406 -7.97 18.05 8.37
C ASP A 406 -8.44 17.71 6.95
N THR A 407 -7.51 17.27 6.09
CA THR A 407 -7.76 16.65 4.77
C THR A 407 -8.41 17.56 3.74
N ASP A 408 -8.13 18.85 3.83
CA ASP A 408 -8.71 19.84 2.93
C ASP A 408 -7.82 20.16 1.71
N SER A 409 -6.73 19.41 1.53
CA SER A 409 -5.70 19.58 0.49
C SER A 409 -4.72 20.74 0.73
N ILE A 410 -4.76 21.38 1.90
CA ILE A 410 -3.74 22.32 2.35
C ILE A 410 -2.82 21.60 3.36
N PRO A 411 -1.48 21.62 3.15
CA PRO A 411 -0.58 20.98 4.10
C PRO A 411 -0.46 21.72 5.44
N ASP A 412 -0.32 20.94 6.52
CA ASP A 412 -0.12 21.41 7.90
C ASP A 412 0.96 22.48 8.02
N PHE A 413 2.06 22.34 7.26
CA PHE A 413 3.17 23.29 7.34
C PHE A 413 2.77 24.69 6.85
N TRP A 414 1.90 24.75 5.84
CA TRP A 414 1.42 26.01 5.28
C TRP A 414 0.39 26.63 6.22
N GLU A 415 -0.53 25.83 6.76
CA GLU A 415 -1.49 26.32 7.75
C GLU A 415 -0.81 26.81 9.03
N MET A 416 0.19 26.09 9.52
CA MET A 416 0.99 26.50 10.68
C MET A 416 1.74 27.80 10.41
N GLN A 417 2.20 28.04 9.18
CA GLN A 417 2.88 29.27 8.81
C GLN A 417 1.95 30.50 8.88
N TYR A 418 0.75 30.40 8.32
CA TYR A 418 -0.16 31.55 8.17
C TYR A 418 -1.19 31.70 9.28
N PHE A 419 -1.67 30.59 9.83
CA PHE A 419 -2.76 30.55 10.82
C PHE A 419 -2.30 30.04 12.20
N GLY A 420 -1.09 29.50 12.31
CA GLY A 420 -0.52 29.02 13.58
C GLY A 420 -1.19 27.76 14.14
N SER A 421 -1.91 27.02 13.28
CA SER A 421 -2.60 25.76 13.57
C SER A 421 -2.47 24.83 12.36
N THR A 422 -2.50 23.52 12.56
CA THR A 422 -2.49 22.48 11.50
C THR A 422 -3.89 22.13 10.97
N THR A 423 -4.88 22.99 11.24
CA THR A 423 -6.29 22.85 10.81
C THR A 423 -6.96 24.23 10.80
N GLY A 424 -6.15 25.26 10.62
CA GLY A 424 -6.49 26.66 10.83
C GLY A 424 -7.06 27.34 9.59
N ALA A 425 -6.76 26.80 8.41
CA ALA A 425 -7.25 27.28 7.14
C ALA A 425 -8.34 26.32 6.66
N LEU A 426 -9.51 26.82 6.29
CA LEU A 426 -10.45 26.03 5.49
C LEU A 426 -10.13 26.27 4.01
N ALA A 427 -9.89 25.22 3.23
CA ALA A 427 -9.51 25.31 1.83
C ALA A 427 -10.41 26.23 1.00
N SER A 428 -11.73 26.14 1.21
CA SER A 428 -12.73 26.93 0.48
C SER A 428 -13.00 28.33 1.06
N GLN A 429 -12.27 28.73 2.11
CA GLN A 429 -12.46 30.03 2.76
C GLN A 429 -11.49 31.06 2.16
N ASP A 430 -12.05 32.20 1.77
CA ASP A 430 -11.31 33.44 1.51
C ASP A 430 -11.11 34.16 2.85
N SER A 431 -9.91 34.02 3.41
CA SER A 431 -9.62 34.41 4.81
C SER A 431 -9.41 35.90 4.99
N ASP A 432 -8.89 36.60 3.98
CA ASP A 432 -8.57 38.02 4.01
C ASP A 432 -9.51 38.88 3.15
N GLY A 433 -10.36 38.26 2.33
CA GLY A 433 -11.46 38.88 1.61
C GLY A 433 -11.05 39.44 0.23
N ASP A 434 -9.99 38.91 -0.37
CA ASP A 434 -9.48 39.36 -1.67
C ASP A 434 -10.12 38.65 -2.88
N GLY A 435 -10.91 37.61 -2.62
CA GLY A 435 -11.64 36.82 -3.60
C GLY A 435 -10.96 35.50 -3.99
N ALA A 436 -9.75 35.21 -3.48
CA ALA A 436 -9.12 33.91 -3.57
C ALA A 436 -9.39 33.09 -2.30
N ASP A 437 -9.67 31.79 -2.44
CA ASP A 437 -9.75 30.91 -1.28
C ASP A 437 -8.35 30.43 -0.86
N ASN A 438 -8.22 29.93 0.38
CA ASN A 438 -6.93 29.50 0.94
C ASN A 438 -6.23 28.44 0.06
N LEU A 439 -6.98 27.57 -0.62
CA LEU A 439 -6.40 26.58 -1.51
C LEU A 439 -5.79 27.24 -2.77
N THR A 440 -6.50 28.22 -3.35
CA THR A 440 -6.00 29.03 -4.46
C THR A 440 -4.75 29.81 -4.05
N GLU A 441 -4.74 30.39 -2.85
CA GLU A 441 -3.60 31.10 -2.27
C GLU A 441 -2.39 30.17 -2.09
N TYR A 442 -2.61 28.97 -1.53
CA TYR A 442 -1.58 27.94 -1.39
C TYR A 442 -0.94 27.57 -2.75
N ILE A 443 -1.79 27.23 -3.73
CA ILE A 443 -1.36 26.82 -5.07
C ILE A 443 -0.59 27.94 -5.77
N SER A 444 -1.13 29.15 -5.74
CA SER A 444 -0.54 30.30 -6.42
C SER A 444 0.70 30.87 -5.70
N GLY A 445 0.84 30.59 -4.40
CA GLY A 445 1.97 31.00 -3.58
C GLY A 445 1.86 32.39 -2.98
N PHE A 446 0.63 32.83 -2.71
CA PHE A 446 0.32 34.13 -2.14
C PHE A 446 -0.06 33.98 -0.64
N ASP A 447 0.00 35.10 0.08
CA ASP A 447 -0.24 35.18 1.52
C ASP A 447 -1.75 35.29 1.82
N PRO A 448 -2.40 34.25 2.37
CA PRO A 448 -3.84 34.20 2.63
C PRO A 448 -4.30 35.11 3.80
N THR A 449 -3.39 35.92 4.34
CA THR A 449 -3.65 36.85 5.44
C THR A 449 -3.45 38.31 5.04
N ASP A 450 -3.02 38.58 3.81
CA ASP A 450 -2.81 39.92 3.27
C ASP A 450 -3.70 40.15 2.05
N PRO A 451 -4.79 40.94 2.15
CA PRO A 451 -5.73 41.15 1.04
C PRO A 451 -5.16 41.94 -0.15
N ALA A 452 -3.87 42.32 -0.09
CA ALA A 452 -3.12 42.86 -1.23
C ALA A 452 -2.30 41.80 -1.97
N SER A 453 -2.17 40.61 -1.40
CA SER A 453 -1.41 39.47 -1.92
C SER A 453 -2.38 38.51 -2.62
N VAL A 454 -2.79 38.86 -3.85
CA VAL A 454 -3.65 38.00 -4.67
C VAL A 454 -3.00 37.72 -6.01
N PHE A 455 -3.09 36.48 -6.49
CA PHE A 455 -2.64 36.17 -7.85
C PHE A 455 -3.53 36.84 -8.89
N ALA A 456 -2.95 37.72 -9.71
CA ALA A 456 -3.66 38.41 -10.77
C ALA A 456 -2.72 38.78 -11.93
N ILE A 457 -3.32 39.00 -13.12
CA ILE A 457 -2.65 39.68 -14.22
C ILE A 457 -2.44 41.14 -13.82
N THR A 458 -1.18 41.55 -13.65
CA THR A 458 -0.79 42.87 -13.15
C THR A 458 -0.74 43.93 -14.24
N THR A 459 -0.31 43.58 -15.45
CA THR A 459 -0.34 44.49 -16.60
C THR A 459 -0.90 43.85 -17.87
N GLN A 460 -1.52 44.69 -18.70
CA GLN A 460 -2.05 44.34 -20.02
C GLN A 460 -1.63 45.42 -21.01
N GLU A 461 -0.71 45.11 -21.92
CA GLU A 461 -0.16 46.06 -22.88
C GLU A 461 -0.44 45.64 -24.32
N ALA A 462 -1.12 46.50 -25.08
CA ALA A 462 -1.32 46.29 -26.51
C ALA A 462 -0.24 47.03 -27.33
N GLY A 463 0.18 46.41 -28.43
CA GLY A 463 1.05 47.02 -29.42
C GLY A 463 0.43 48.25 -30.11
N PRO A 464 1.21 48.95 -30.97
CA PRO A 464 0.81 50.21 -31.58
C PRO A 464 -0.57 50.15 -32.25
N ASN A 465 -1.42 51.14 -31.97
CA ASN A 465 -2.82 51.23 -32.41
C ASN A 465 -3.77 50.18 -31.79
N GLY A 466 -3.40 49.56 -30.66
CA GLY A 466 -4.21 48.52 -30.03
C GLY A 466 -4.22 47.23 -30.84
N GLY A 467 -3.06 46.81 -31.35
CA GLY A 467 -2.91 45.57 -32.11
C GLY A 467 -1.82 44.67 -31.54
N ALA A 468 -1.58 43.51 -32.15
CA ALA A 468 -0.47 42.64 -31.79
C ALA A 468 0.89 43.40 -31.78
N PRO A 469 1.82 43.05 -30.88
CA PRO A 469 1.68 42.02 -29.84
C PRO A 469 0.82 42.49 -28.66
N PHE A 470 0.14 41.56 -27.99
CA PHE A 470 -0.49 41.80 -26.69
C PHE A 470 0.34 41.11 -25.61
N VAL A 471 0.74 41.85 -24.58
CA VAL A 471 1.58 41.35 -23.49
C VAL A 471 0.77 41.38 -22.20
N ILE A 472 0.67 40.23 -21.55
CA ILE A 472 0.18 40.12 -20.18
C ILE A 472 1.35 39.81 -19.25
N THR A 473 1.31 40.36 -18.05
CA THR A 473 2.28 40.06 -16.99
C THR A 473 1.56 39.72 -15.68
N TRP A 474 2.23 38.96 -14.82
CA TRP A 474 1.75 38.54 -13.50
C TRP A 474 2.94 38.46 -12.53
N ASP A 475 2.67 38.42 -11.23
CA ASP A 475 3.71 38.22 -10.23
C ASP A 475 4.05 36.73 -10.13
N ALA A 476 5.22 36.34 -10.63
CA ALA A 476 5.67 34.95 -10.63
C ALA A 476 6.31 34.56 -9.28
N VAL A 477 5.95 33.38 -8.78
CA VAL A 477 6.41 32.84 -7.50
C VAL A 477 7.28 31.60 -7.76
N GLU A 478 8.37 31.46 -7.01
CA GLU A 478 9.28 30.31 -7.13
C GLU A 478 8.53 29.00 -6.87
N GLY A 479 8.85 27.95 -7.65
CA GLY A 479 8.18 26.65 -7.54
C GLY A 479 6.75 26.63 -8.11
N ARG A 480 6.40 27.55 -9.03
CA ARG A 480 5.13 27.55 -9.77
C ARG A 480 5.36 27.49 -11.29
N ILE A 481 4.41 26.86 -11.99
CA ILE A 481 4.31 26.82 -13.45
C ILE A 481 3.03 27.53 -13.88
N TYR A 482 3.12 28.27 -14.98
CA TYR A 482 2.02 29.05 -15.53
C TYR A 482 1.62 28.55 -16.91
N ASN A 483 0.31 28.52 -17.19
CA ASN A 483 -0.23 28.30 -18.53
C ASN A 483 -1.19 29.41 -18.90
N VAL A 484 -1.04 29.94 -20.12
CA VAL A 484 -1.88 31.02 -20.62
C VAL A 484 -2.91 30.47 -21.58
N LYS A 485 -4.18 30.62 -21.20
CA LYS A 485 -5.34 30.28 -22.02
C LYS A 485 -6.02 31.55 -22.54
N ARG A 486 -6.76 31.39 -23.63
CA ARG A 486 -7.54 32.47 -24.24
C ARG A 486 -8.98 32.03 -24.50
N SER A 487 -9.89 33.00 -24.46
CA SER A 487 -11.25 32.80 -24.95
C SER A 487 -11.76 34.07 -25.62
N HIS A 488 -12.57 33.92 -26.66
CA HIS A 488 -13.32 35.03 -27.27
C HIS A 488 -14.74 35.17 -26.72
N ASP A 489 -15.22 34.16 -25.98
CA ASP A 489 -16.57 34.12 -25.45
C ASP A 489 -16.66 33.25 -24.19
N LEU A 490 -16.70 33.90 -23.04
CA LEU A 490 -16.81 33.21 -21.75
C LEU A 490 -18.15 32.48 -21.53
N LEU A 491 -19.19 32.78 -22.33
CA LEU A 491 -20.50 32.15 -22.18
C LEU A 491 -20.58 30.79 -22.88
N TYR A 492 -19.93 30.68 -24.05
CA TYR A 492 -20.01 29.48 -24.90
C TYR A 492 -18.73 28.67 -24.95
N ASP A 493 -17.57 29.28 -24.66
CA ASP A 493 -16.27 28.63 -24.74
C ASP A 493 -15.30 29.17 -23.66
N PRO A 494 -15.60 28.94 -22.36
CA PRO A 494 -14.74 29.40 -21.29
C PRO A 494 -13.45 28.56 -21.24
N PHE A 495 -12.39 29.08 -21.87
CA PHE A 495 -11.01 28.59 -21.77
C PHE A 495 -10.87 27.07 -22.02
N ALA A 496 -11.44 26.56 -23.11
CA ALA A 496 -11.28 25.15 -23.48
C ALA A 496 -9.80 24.76 -23.68
N GLU A 497 -9.47 23.50 -23.38
CA GLU A 497 -8.10 22.96 -23.42
C GLU A 497 -7.37 23.16 -24.77
N ASN A 498 -8.11 23.23 -25.87
CA ASN A 498 -7.57 23.49 -27.20
C ASN A 498 -7.23 24.98 -27.49
N GLU A 499 -7.54 25.88 -26.55
CA GLU A 499 -7.24 27.32 -26.61
C GLU A 499 -6.09 27.74 -25.69
N THR A 500 -5.31 26.77 -25.20
CA THR A 500 -4.03 27.00 -24.50
C THR A 500 -3.01 27.61 -25.47
N LEU A 501 -2.53 28.82 -25.17
CA LEU A 501 -1.61 29.59 -26.02
C LEU A 501 -0.14 29.32 -25.73
N SER A 502 0.20 29.08 -24.46
CA SER A 502 1.56 28.76 -24.03
C SER A 502 1.75 27.25 -23.84
N GLY A 503 2.98 26.77 -23.85
CA GLY A 503 3.30 25.57 -23.07
C GLY A 503 3.49 25.95 -21.60
N ASP A 504 3.94 24.99 -20.79
CA ASP A 504 4.33 25.26 -19.40
C ASP A 504 5.40 26.36 -19.33
N LEU A 505 5.09 27.42 -18.59
CA LEU A 505 5.99 28.52 -18.30
C LEU A 505 6.45 28.40 -16.84
N PRO A 506 7.58 27.75 -16.53
CA PRO A 506 8.08 27.67 -15.17
C PRO A 506 8.61 29.03 -14.69
N TYR A 507 8.60 29.25 -13.38
CA TYR A 507 9.34 30.35 -12.76
C TYR A 507 10.78 30.42 -13.34
N PRO A 508 11.29 31.62 -13.70
CA PRO A 508 10.76 32.95 -13.37
C PRO A 508 9.89 33.56 -14.49
N ALA A 509 9.25 32.76 -15.34
CA ALA A 509 8.35 33.30 -16.36
C ALA A 509 7.18 34.05 -15.72
N ASP A 510 7.10 35.35 -16.00
CA ASP A 510 6.17 36.32 -15.40
C ASP A 510 5.31 37.05 -16.44
N SER A 511 5.44 36.64 -17.71
CA SER A 511 4.82 37.32 -18.83
C SER A 511 4.62 36.42 -20.04
N PHE A 512 3.59 36.74 -20.83
CA PHE A 512 3.32 36.07 -22.11
C PHE A 512 2.97 37.09 -23.19
N THR A 513 3.51 36.85 -24.39
CA THR A 513 3.29 37.70 -25.56
C THR A 513 2.45 36.97 -26.61
N ASP A 514 1.19 37.39 -26.79
CA ASP A 514 0.33 36.95 -27.88
C ASP A 514 0.69 37.73 -29.16
N LEU A 515 1.27 37.01 -30.14
CA LEU A 515 1.69 37.55 -31.42
C LEU A 515 0.58 37.54 -32.48
N VAL A 516 -0.53 36.84 -32.22
CA VAL A 516 -1.56 36.51 -33.21
C VAL A 516 -2.75 37.46 -33.11
N GLU A 517 -3.20 37.77 -31.89
CA GLU A 517 -4.47 38.45 -31.68
C GLU A 517 -4.43 39.94 -32.03
N ARG A 518 -5.50 40.43 -32.68
CA ARG A 518 -5.70 41.84 -33.03
C ARG A 518 -6.99 42.29 -32.36
N VAL A 519 -7.01 43.47 -31.73
CA VAL A 519 -8.12 43.97 -30.88
C VAL A 519 -9.35 44.40 -31.70
N THR A 520 -9.76 43.61 -32.70
CA THR A 520 -10.98 43.81 -33.49
C THR A 520 -12.24 43.28 -32.79
N SER A 521 -12.07 42.46 -31.76
CA SER A 521 -13.11 41.95 -30.85
C SER A 521 -12.56 41.81 -29.42
N PRO A 522 -13.41 41.83 -28.38
CA PRO A 522 -12.98 41.50 -27.02
C PRO A 522 -12.36 40.10 -26.98
N VAL A 523 -11.28 39.97 -26.22
CA VAL A 523 -10.63 38.70 -25.95
C VAL A 523 -10.34 38.63 -24.45
N PHE A 524 -10.41 37.43 -23.89
CA PHE A 524 -10.17 37.16 -22.49
C PHE A 524 -8.94 36.28 -22.38
N TYR A 525 -8.10 36.56 -21.39
CA TYR A 525 -6.94 35.75 -21.04
C TYR A 525 -7.13 35.20 -19.62
N GLN A 526 -6.67 33.97 -19.42
CA GLN A 526 -6.55 33.34 -18.12
C GLN A 526 -5.12 32.84 -17.97
N VAL A 527 -4.53 33.10 -16.81
CA VAL A 527 -3.27 32.47 -16.41
C VAL A 527 -3.64 31.43 -15.37
N GLU A 528 -3.45 30.17 -15.71
CA GLU A 528 -3.55 29.06 -14.77
C GLU A 528 -2.23 28.94 -14.03
N VAL A 529 -2.30 28.80 -12.71
CA VAL A 529 -1.15 28.52 -11.87
C VAL A 529 -1.27 27.11 -11.36
N ARG A 530 -0.17 26.38 -11.44
CA ARG A 530 0.02 25.12 -10.74
C ARG A 530 1.32 25.16 -9.97
N LEU A 531 1.42 24.38 -8.91
CA LEU A 531 2.69 24.14 -8.25
C LEU A 531 3.62 23.48 -9.28
N ALA A 532 4.87 23.92 -9.33
CA ALA A 532 5.82 23.51 -10.35
C ALA A 532 6.19 22.05 -10.16
N ASP A 533 6.29 21.36 -11.29
CA ASP A 533 6.80 20.01 -11.39
C ASP A 533 8.15 19.82 -10.66
#